data_AF-A0A3P9D014-F1
#
_entry.id   AF-A0A3P9D014-F1
#
_cell.length_a   1.000
_cell.length_b   1.000
_cell.length_c   1.000
_cell.angle_alpha   90.00
_cell.angle_beta   90.00
_cell.angle_gamma   90.00
#
_symmetry.space_group_name_H-M   'P 1'
#
loop_
_entity.id
_entity.type
_entity.pdbx_description
1 polymer ?
#
loop_
_entity_poly.entity_id
_entity_poly.type
_entity_poly.pdbx_seq_one_letter_code
_entity_poly.pdbx_strand_id
1 'polypeptide(L)'
;METHLLDTDSYLFVPFNNLVEPLQNVALNKQTVQSSTGNAVGIPFKGVDGCRTEIWGYSCCTHTGPQQNPWWRVDLLAVYKVTAVTIINRQDCCSERLLGAQILIGDSLEQNGNTNSRCGVLESLAGTPTYTFQCNEMKGRYISVIIPGSPKTLTLCEVEVFAVRPCICLD
;
A
#
# COMPACT_ATOMS: atom_id res chain seq x y z
N MET A 1 -14.89 -19.77 57.50
CA MET A 1 -14.52 -18.45 58.04
C MET A 1 -13.48 -17.90 57.09
N GLU A 2 -13.80 -16.75 56.51
CA GLU A 2 -12.95 -15.91 55.64
C GLU A 2 -11.54 -15.76 56.25
N THR A 3 -10.47 -15.53 55.47
CA THR A 3 -10.25 -14.26 54.76
C THR A 3 -9.33 -14.38 53.53
N HIS A 4 -9.78 -13.74 52.45
CA HIS A 4 -8.95 -13.21 51.37
C HIS A 4 -7.92 -12.20 51.89
N LEU A 5 -6.70 -12.26 51.37
CA LEU A 5 -5.88 -11.08 51.05
C LEU A 5 -5.27 -11.31 49.66
N LEU A 6 -5.62 -10.44 48.72
CA LEU A 6 -4.95 -10.26 47.43
C LEU A 6 -3.73 -9.35 47.67
N ASP A 7 -2.58 -9.68 47.09
CA ASP A 7 -1.74 -8.66 46.47
C ASP A 7 -0.95 -9.26 45.29
N THR A 8 -0.70 -8.42 44.31
CA THR A 8 -0.62 -8.70 42.88
C THR A 8 0.83 -8.80 42.39
N ASP A 9 1.21 -9.93 41.78
CA ASP A 9 2.38 -9.97 40.89
C ASP A 9 2.37 -11.19 39.95
N SER A 10 1.19 -11.57 39.43
CA SER A 10 1.12 -12.57 38.38
C SER A 10 1.36 -11.93 37.02
N TYR A 11 2.64 -11.76 36.67
CA TYR A 11 3.08 -11.96 35.29
C TYR A 11 2.69 -13.38 34.89
N LEU A 12 1.45 -13.54 34.47
CA LEU A 12 0.92 -14.77 33.92
C LEU A 12 1.49 -14.89 32.52
N PHE A 13 2.49 -15.76 32.41
CA PHE A 13 2.93 -16.42 31.19
C PHE A 13 1.75 -16.73 30.29
N VAL A 14 1.58 -15.95 29.22
CA VAL A 14 0.64 -16.28 28.15
C VAL A 14 1.38 -17.27 27.24
N PRO A 15 0.89 -18.51 27.07
CA PRO A 15 1.52 -19.47 26.18
C PRO A 15 1.44 -18.93 24.74
N PHE A 16 2.52 -19.15 23.95
CA PHE A 16 2.64 -18.83 22.53
C PHE A 16 1.62 -19.62 21.68
N ASN A 17 0.33 -19.32 21.84
CA ASN A 17 -0.70 -19.71 20.88
C ASN A 17 -0.92 -18.53 19.94
N ASN A 18 -0.26 -18.60 18.78
CA ASN A 18 -0.58 -17.96 17.50
C ASN A 18 -1.69 -16.88 17.50
N LEU A 19 -1.45 -15.75 18.15
CA LEU A 19 -2.13 -14.50 17.78
C LEU A 19 -1.33 -13.91 16.62
N VAL A 20 -1.61 -14.37 15.40
CA VAL A 20 -1.18 -13.63 14.21
C VAL A 20 -2.05 -12.38 14.18
N GLU A 21 -1.55 -11.30 14.80
CA GLU A 21 -2.16 -9.98 14.65
C GLU A 21 -2.32 -9.72 13.14
N PRO A 22 -3.53 -9.35 12.67
CA PRO A 22 -3.73 -9.06 11.27
C PRO A 22 -2.76 -7.94 10.86
N LEU A 23 -1.96 -8.20 9.83
CA LEU A 23 -1.03 -7.21 9.32
C LEU A 23 -1.80 -5.91 9.03
N GLN A 24 -1.36 -4.81 9.63
CA GLN A 24 -2.03 -3.53 9.48
C GLN A 24 -1.69 -2.89 8.13
N ASN A 25 -2.65 -2.23 7.49
CA ASN A 25 -2.38 -1.33 6.37
C ASN A 25 -1.57 -0.11 6.88
N VAL A 26 -0.25 -0.12 6.67
CA VAL A 26 0.64 0.95 7.14
C VAL A 26 0.61 2.19 6.24
N ALA A 27 0.04 2.08 5.03
CA ALA A 27 -0.09 3.18 4.08
C ALA A 27 -1.30 4.10 4.37
N LEU A 28 -2.29 3.63 5.14
CA LEU A 28 -3.50 4.39 5.44
C LEU A 28 -3.17 5.80 5.95
N ASN A 29 -3.78 6.81 5.32
CA ASN A 29 -3.62 8.24 5.60
C ASN A 29 -2.18 8.78 5.53
N LYS A 30 -1.27 8.07 4.84
CA LYS A 30 0.11 8.55 4.63
C LYS A 30 0.17 9.58 3.51
N GLN A 31 1.28 10.32 3.49
CA GLN A 31 1.52 11.32 2.46
C GLN A 31 1.81 10.63 1.13
N THR A 32 1.19 11.14 0.06
CA THR A 32 1.32 10.61 -1.28
C THR A 32 1.61 11.71 -2.30
N VAL A 33 2.26 11.32 -3.39
CA VAL A 33 2.52 12.16 -4.56
C VAL A 33 2.32 11.34 -5.83
N GLN A 34 2.04 12.01 -6.95
CA GLN A 34 1.91 11.37 -8.26
C GLN A 34 2.53 12.24 -9.33
N SER A 35 2.85 11.64 -10.47
CA SER A 35 3.58 12.28 -11.57
C SER A 35 2.86 13.49 -12.18
N SER A 36 1.52 13.44 -12.22
CA SER A 36 0.64 14.53 -12.64
C SER A 36 -0.77 14.27 -12.14
N THR A 37 -1.66 15.26 -12.21
CA THR A 37 -3.07 15.11 -11.86
C THR A 37 -3.91 15.48 -13.07
N GLY A 38 -4.55 14.48 -13.68
CA GLY A 38 -5.35 14.65 -14.90
C GLY A 38 -6.78 15.12 -14.64
N ASN A 39 -7.25 15.01 -13.40
CA ASN A 39 -8.57 15.46 -12.96
C ASN A 39 -8.50 15.97 -11.52
N ALA A 40 -9.18 17.08 -11.22
CA ALA A 40 -9.16 17.72 -9.91
C ALA A 40 -9.58 16.81 -8.74
N VAL A 41 -10.44 15.81 -8.96
CA VAL A 41 -10.84 14.86 -7.90
C VAL A 41 -9.88 13.68 -7.75
N GLY A 42 -9.01 13.46 -8.75
CA GLY A 42 -8.05 12.35 -8.82
C GLY A 42 -6.71 12.62 -8.14
N ILE A 43 -6.71 13.30 -7.00
CA ILE A 43 -5.50 13.65 -6.27
C ILE A 43 -4.79 12.40 -5.72
N PRO A 44 -3.47 12.43 -5.48
CA PRO A 44 -2.72 11.23 -5.06
C PRO A 44 -3.18 10.67 -3.70
N PHE A 45 -3.74 11.49 -2.82
CA PHE A 45 -4.20 11.04 -1.49
C PHE A 45 -5.30 9.99 -1.57
N LYS A 46 -6.08 9.96 -2.67
CA LYS A 46 -7.11 8.96 -2.92
C LYS A 46 -6.61 7.53 -2.95
N GLY A 47 -5.31 7.29 -3.15
CA GLY A 47 -4.76 5.94 -3.12
C GLY A 47 -4.59 5.36 -1.72
N VAL A 48 -4.82 6.12 -0.64
CA VAL A 48 -4.62 5.66 0.75
C VAL A 48 -5.64 6.28 1.72
N ASP A 49 -6.79 6.73 1.22
CA ASP A 49 -7.81 7.39 2.06
C ASP A 49 -8.76 6.40 2.74
N GLY A 50 -8.58 5.09 2.50
CA GLY A 50 -9.40 4.02 3.05
C GLY A 50 -10.67 3.75 2.24
N CYS A 51 -10.92 4.49 1.16
CA CYS A 51 -12.10 4.31 0.33
C CYS A 51 -11.87 3.25 -0.76
N ARG A 52 -12.32 2.03 -0.49
CA ARG A 52 -12.06 0.86 -1.35
C ARG A 52 -12.97 0.73 -2.59
N THR A 53 -13.77 1.75 -2.93
CA THR A 53 -14.68 1.64 -4.09
C THR A 53 -13.93 1.77 -5.41
N GLU A 54 -14.27 0.88 -6.32
CA GLU A 54 -13.70 0.72 -7.65
C GLU A 54 -14.34 1.63 -8.71
N ILE A 55 -15.30 2.48 -8.31
CA ILE A 55 -16.08 3.33 -9.23
C ILE A 55 -15.61 4.79 -9.12
N TRP A 56 -15.13 5.34 -10.23
CA TRP A 56 -14.61 6.72 -10.29
C TRP A 56 -15.58 7.78 -9.78
N GLY A 57 -16.88 7.62 -10.03
CA GLY A 57 -17.92 8.56 -9.64
C GLY A 57 -17.99 8.85 -8.13
N TYR A 58 -17.48 7.96 -7.28
CA TYR A 58 -17.43 8.19 -5.82
C TYR A 58 -16.22 8.99 -5.36
N SER A 59 -15.36 9.45 -6.27
CA SER A 59 -14.18 10.28 -5.95
C SER A 59 -13.23 9.61 -4.95
N CYS A 60 -13.02 8.29 -5.11
CA CYS A 60 -12.11 7.50 -4.28
C CYS A 60 -10.87 7.02 -5.04
N CYS A 61 -10.69 7.40 -6.30
CA CYS A 61 -9.53 6.96 -7.08
C CYS A 61 -8.61 8.13 -7.45
N THR A 62 -7.31 7.84 -7.52
CA THR A 62 -6.29 8.73 -8.09
C THR A 62 -6.42 8.80 -9.62
N HIS A 63 -5.89 9.84 -10.27
CA HIS A 63 -5.86 9.91 -11.72
C HIS A 63 -4.75 10.83 -12.23
N THR A 64 -3.77 10.23 -12.90
CA THR A 64 -2.73 10.97 -13.63
C THR A 64 -3.23 11.50 -14.98
N GLY A 65 -2.56 12.50 -15.56
CA GLY A 65 -2.76 12.82 -16.97
C GLY A 65 -2.17 11.73 -17.88
N PRO A 66 -2.56 11.66 -19.16
CA PRO A 66 -1.86 10.83 -20.14
C PRO A 66 -0.41 11.31 -20.29
N GLN A 67 0.55 10.45 -19.96
CA GLN A 67 1.98 10.77 -20.03
C GLN A 67 2.83 9.53 -20.28
N GLN A 68 4.12 9.74 -20.50
CA GLN A 68 5.11 8.65 -20.43
C GLN A 68 5.34 8.27 -18.96
N ASN A 69 5.38 6.97 -18.70
CA ASN A 69 5.74 6.39 -17.40
C ASN A 69 5.02 7.04 -16.20
N PRO A 70 3.67 7.14 -16.18
CA PRO A 70 2.95 7.69 -15.04
C PRO A 70 3.23 6.87 -13.78
N TRP A 71 3.34 7.55 -12.65
CA TRP A 71 3.65 6.93 -11.37
C TRP A 71 2.92 7.61 -10.21
N TRP A 72 2.75 6.84 -9.15
CA TRP A 72 2.22 7.25 -7.84
C TRP A 72 3.13 6.70 -6.74
N ARG A 73 3.29 7.43 -5.64
CA ARG A 73 4.12 6.99 -4.50
C ARG A 73 3.51 7.39 -3.16
N VAL A 74 3.63 6.49 -2.17
CA VAL A 74 3.37 6.77 -0.75
C VAL A 74 4.68 6.78 0.04
N ASP A 75 4.80 7.72 0.99
CA ASP A 75 5.83 7.75 2.02
C ASP A 75 5.29 7.14 3.32
N LEU A 76 5.80 5.98 3.73
CA LEU A 76 5.38 5.29 4.94
C LEU A 76 5.90 5.95 6.24
N LEU A 77 6.73 6.98 6.14
CA LEU A 77 7.38 7.75 7.22
C LEU A 77 8.45 6.99 8.02
N ALA A 78 8.51 5.67 7.89
CA ALA A 78 9.54 4.81 8.45
C ALA A 78 9.86 3.66 7.46
N VAL A 79 10.99 3.00 7.67
CA VAL A 79 11.35 1.80 6.90
C VAL A 79 10.56 0.61 7.46
N TYR A 80 9.81 -0.07 6.59
CA TYR A 80 9.04 -1.25 6.92
C TYR A 80 9.58 -2.49 6.21
N LYS A 81 9.36 -3.67 6.82
CA LYS A 81 9.43 -4.95 6.11
C LYS A 81 8.08 -5.24 5.49
N VAL A 82 7.92 -4.90 4.22
CA VAL A 82 6.66 -5.02 3.48
C VAL A 82 6.43 -6.47 3.09
N THR A 83 5.37 -7.07 3.63
CA THR A 83 4.99 -8.45 3.36
C THR A 83 4.14 -8.55 2.11
N ALA A 84 3.20 -7.63 1.93
CA ALA A 84 2.33 -7.59 0.76
C ALA A 84 1.88 -6.17 0.42
N VAL A 85 1.54 -5.97 -0.85
CA VAL A 85 0.87 -4.76 -1.34
C VAL A 85 -0.39 -5.17 -2.08
N THR A 86 -1.52 -4.54 -1.75
CA THR A 86 -2.80 -4.76 -2.43
C THR A 86 -3.20 -3.48 -3.17
N ILE A 87 -3.57 -3.62 -4.44
CA ILE A 87 -4.07 -2.52 -5.28
C ILE A 87 -5.52 -2.80 -5.66
N ILE A 88 -6.39 -1.81 -5.45
CA ILE A 88 -7.76 -1.80 -5.96
C ILE A 88 -7.79 -0.96 -7.23
N ASN A 89 -8.18 -1.58 -8.34
CA ASN A 89 -8.27 -0.96 -9.66
C ASN A 89 -9.66 -0.39 -9.92
N ARG A 90 -9.75 0.62 -10.79
CA ARG A 90 -11.02 1.16 -11.29
C ARG A 90 -11.75 0.13 -12.16
N GLN A 91 -13.09 0.07 -12.08
CA GLN A 91 -13.91 -0.89 -12.84
C GLN A 91 -15.04 -0.28 -13.70
N ASP A 92 -15.52 0.92 -13.40
CA ASP A 92 -16.60 1.55 -14.19
C ASP A 92 -16.18 1.89 -15.63
N CYS A 93 -14.87 2.00 -15.88
CA CYS A 93 -14.27 1.94 -17.21
C CYS A 93 -12.78 1.65 -17.08
N CYS A 94 -12.15 1.36 -18.22
CA CYS A 94 -10.74 1.61 -18.40
C CYS A 94 -9.81 0.78 -17.48
N SER A 95 -10.30 -0.35 -16.97
CA SER A 95 -9.58 -1.22 -16.03
C SER A 95 -8.30 -1.77 -16.66
N GLU A 96 -8.26 -1.88 -17.99
CA GLU A 96 -7.11 -2.31 -18.78
C GLU A 96 -5.90 -1.39 -18.67
N ARG A 97 -6.08 -0.14 -18.22
CA ARG A 97 -4.99 0.83 -18.07
C ARG A 97 -3.96 0.41 -17.04
N LEU A 98 -4.34 -0.37 -16.01
CA LEU A 98 -3.43 -0.82 -14.96
C LEU A 98 -2.52 -1.98 -15.41
N LEU A 99 -2.79 -2.60 -16.57
CA LEU A 99 -1.99 -3.70 -17.09
C LEU A 99 -0.52 -3.28 -17.31
N GLY A 100 0.42 -4.06 -16.78
CA GLY A 100 1.84 -3.78 -16.81
C GLY A 100 2.34 -2.85 -15.69
N ALA A 101 1.48 -2.46 -14.75
CA ALA A 101 1.90 -1.73 -13.56
C ALA A 101 2.93 -2.52 -12.74
N GLN A 102 3.91 -1.81 -12.19
CA GLN A 102 4.98 -2.36 -11.38
C GLN A 102 4.95 -1.74 -9.99
N ILE A 103 5.08 -2.58 -8.96
CA ILE A 103 5.21 -2.14 -7.57
C ILE A 103 6.68 -2.17 -7.21
N LEU A 104 7.19 -1.03 -6.73
CA LEU A 104 8.58 -0.82 -6.36
C LEU A 104 8.67 -0.42 -4.89
N ILE A 105 9.65 -0.98 -4.18
CA ILE A 105 9.82 -0.81 -2.72
C ILE A 105 11.28 -0.50 -2.44
N GLY A 106 11.52 0.57 -1.68
CA GLY A 106 12.87 0.92 -1.24
C GLY A 106 12.94 2.25 -0.51
N ASP A 107 14.17 2.70 -0.25
CA ASP A 107 14.46 3.91 0.53
C ASP A 107 14.96 5.07 -0.34
N SER A 108 15.19 4.85 -1.63
CA SER A 108 15.68 5.88 -2.56
C SER A 108 14.53 6.70 -3.14
N LEU A 109 14.77 8.01 -3.30
CA LEU A 109 13.93 8.91 -4.10
C LEU A 109 14.52 9.23 -5.48
N GLU A 110 15.61 8.57 -5.86
CA GLU A 110 16.16 8.66 -7.21
C GLU A 110 15.07 8.36 -8.25
N GLN A 111 14.94 9.22 -9.26
CA GLN A 111 13.84 9.16 -10.23
C GLN A 111 12.45 8.99 -9.60
N ASN A 112 12.20 9.69 -8.49
CA ASN A 112 10.97 9.60 -7.71
C ASN A 112 10.74 8.22 -7.05
N GLY A 113 11.80 7.45 -6.80
CA GLY A 113 11.72 6.10 -6.25
C GLY A 113 11.34 5.05 -7.29
N ASN A 114 11.34 5.40 -8.58
CA ASN A 114 10.98 4.50 -9.67
C ASN A 114 12.13 3.58 -10.12
N THR A 115 13.28 3.64 -9.44
CA THR A 115 14.43 2.74 -9.60
C THR A 115 14.60 1.78 -8.43
N ASN A 116 13.73 1.85 -7.42
CA ASN A 116 13.74 0.92 -6.29
C ASN A 116 13.44 -0.52 -6.72
N SER A 117 13.75 -1.49 -5.85
CA SER A 117 13.56 -2.91 -6.14
C SER A 117 12.09 -3.25 -6.42
N ARG A 118 11.85 -4.09 -7.41
CA ARG A 118 10.50 -4.47 -7.84
C ARG A 118 9.94 -5.60 -6.97
N CYS A 119 8.78 -5.39 -6.36
CA CYS A 119 8.01 -6.44 -5.69
C CYS A 119 7.22 -7.28 -6.69
N GLY A 120 6.58 -6.66 -7.69
CA GLY A 120 5.75 -7.41 -8.65
C GLY A 120 5.36 -6.59 -9.88
N VAL A 121 4.79 -7.30 -10.87
CA VAL A 121 4.21 -6.74 -12.10
C VAL A 121 2.79 -7.28 -12.26
N LEU A 122 1.85 -6.41 -12.62
CA LEU A 122 0.50 -6.82 -12.99
C LEU A 122 0.51 -7.34 -14.44
N GLU A 123 0.66 -8.66 -14.60
CA GLU A 123 0.75 -9.31 -15.91
C GLU A 123 -0.61 -9.67 -16.51
N SER A 124 -1.66 -9.72 -15.69
CA SER A 124 -3.02 -10.09 -16.09
C SER A 124 -4.07 -9.38 -15.24
N LEU A 125 -5.24 -9.15 -15.83
CA LEU A 125 -6.38 -8.52 -15.16
C LEU A 125 -7.32 -9.53 -14.48
N ALA A 126 -7.01 -10.83 -14.47
CA ALA A 126 -7.90 -11.87 -13.95
C ALA A 126 -8.29 -11.72 -12.46
N GLY A 127 -7.48 -11.04 -11.65
CA GLY A 127 -7.76 -10.76 -10.23
C GLY A 127 -8.70 -9.58 -9.96
N THR A 128 -9.36 -9.04 -10.98
CA THR A 128 -10.15 -7.80 -10.88
C THR A 128 -11.21 -7.83 -9.77
N PRO A 129 -11.44 -6.73 -9.02
CA PRO A 129 -10.74 -5.44 -9.08
C PRO A 129 -9.47 -5.37 -8.23
N THR A 130 -9.19 -6.38 -7.42
CA THR A 130 -8.20 -6.32 -6.32
C THR A 130 -7.03 -7.25 -6.57
N TYR A 131 -5.83 -6.67 -6.66
CA TYR A 131 -4.59 -7.40 -6.96
C TYR A 131 -3.64 -7.35 -5.77
N THR A 132 -3.28 -8.51 -5.22
CA THR A 132 -2.37 -8.62 -4.08
C THR A 132 -1.04 -9.22 -4.51
N PHE A 133 0.04 -8.55 -4.15
CA PHE A 133 1.41 -8.92 -4.48
C PHE A 133 2.15 -9.29 -3.21
N GLN A 134 2.72 -10.49 -3.16
CA GLN A 134 3.56 -10.92 -2.05
C GLN A 134 4.96 -10.35 -2.24
N CYS A 135 5.38 -9.49 -1.30
CA CYS A 135 6.64 -8.75 -1.36
C CYS A 135 7.72 -9.33 -0.43
N ASN A 136 7.49 -10.48 0.20
CA ASN A 136 8.51 -11.29 0.91
C ASN A 136 9.40 -10.48 1.89
N GLU A 137 8.79 -9.63 2.70
CA GLU A 137 9.47 -8.76 3.68
C GLU A 137 10.49 -7.77 3.09
N MET A 138 10.31 -7.36 1.82
CA MET A 138 11.13 -6.31 1.21
C MET A 138 11.19 -5.07 2.10
N LYS A 139 12.40 -4.59 2.37
CA LYS A 139 12.61 -3.39 3.20
C LYS A 139 12.44 -2.13 2.36
N GLY A 140 11.65 -1.19 2.84
CA GLY A 140 11.53 0.13 2.23
C GLY A 140 10.63 1.09 2.99
N ARG A 141 10.92 2.38 2.85
CA ARG A 141 10.06 3.49 3.29
C ARG A 141 9.09 3.94 2.21
N TYR A 142 9.46 3.82 0.94
CA TYR A 142 8.65 4.29 -0.19
C TYR A 142 8.08 3.12 -0.97
N ILE A 143 6.79 3.22 -1.27
CA ILE A 143 6.09 2.31 -2.19
C ILE A 143 5.67 3.11 -3.41
N SER A 144 6.18 2.74 -4.58
CA SER A 144 5.83 3.36 -5.85
C SER A 144 5.06 2.38 -6.74
N VAL A 145 4.05 2.88 -7.43
CA VAL A 145 3.36 2.18 -8.53
C VAL A 145 3.62 2.94 -9.81
N ILE A 146 4.23 2.28 -10.80
CA ILE A 146 4.59 2.87 -12.09
C ILE A 146 4.06 2.01 -13.24
N ILE A 147 3.61 2.64 -14.33
CA ILE A 147 3.28 1.94 -15.57
C ILE A 147 4.25 2.37 -16.66
N PRO A 148 5.29 1.57 -16.98
CA PRO A 148 6.21 1.92 -18.05
C PRO A 148 5.53 1.94 -19.43
N GLY A 149 6.06 2.77 -20.32
CA GLY A 149 5.56 2.97 -21.68
C GLY A 149 4.89 4.33 -21.88
N SER A 150 4.34 4.55 -23.07
CA SER A 150 3.74 5.82 -23.45
C SER A 150 2.75 5.66 -24.62
N PRO A 151 1.65 6.43 -24.65
CA PRO A 151 1.07 7.18 -23.52
C PRO A 151 0.30 6.24 -22.58
N LYS A 152 0.35 6.51 -21.28
CA LYS A 152 -0.37 5.74 -20.24
C LYS A 152 -1.04 6.69 -19.24
N THR A 153 -2.06 6.18 -18.57
CA THR A 153 -2.76 6.84 -17.47
C THR A 153 -2.85 5.86 -16.31
N LEU A 154 -2.32 6.25 -15.16
CA LEU A 154 -2.42 5.52 -13.91
C LEU A 154 -3.63 6.01 -13.10
N THR A 155 -4.47 5.06 -12.67
CA THR A 155 -5.59 5.23 -11.76
C THR A 155 -5.53 4.12 -10.72
N LEU A 156 -5.56 4.50 -9.44
CA LEU A 156 -5.52 3.61 -8.29
C LEU A 156 -6.66 4.00 -7.37
N CYS A 157 -7.56 3.08 -7.05
CA CYS A 157 -8.68 3.34 -6.15
C CYS A 157 -8.32 3.10 -4.68
N GLU A 158 -7.39 2.19 -4.40
CA GLU A 158 -6.76 2.09 -3.09
C GLU A 158 -5.44 1.32 -3.24
N VAL A 159 -4.45 1.65 -2.42
CA VAL A 159 -3.19 0.94 -2.27
C VAL A 159 -2.98 0.66 -0.79
N GLU A 160 -3.08 -0.60 -0.43
CA GLU A 160 -2.86 -1.07 0.93
C GLU A 160 -1.49 -1.72 1.04
N VAL A 161 -0.75 -1.38 2.09
CA VAL A 161 0.60 -1.88 2.33
C VAL A 161 0.60 -2.62 3.64
N PHE A 162 0.87 -3.92 3.60
CA PHE A 162 0.94 -4.78 4.75
C PHE A 162 2.40 -5.02 5.10
N ALA A 163 2.74 -4.86 6.38
CA ALA A 163 4.11 -4.96 6.84
C ALA A 163 4.20 -5.49 8.26
N VAL A 164 5.31 -6.14 8.58
CA VAL A 164 5.68 -6.47 9.95
C VAL A 164 6.20 -5.19 10.61
N ARG A 165 5.57 -4.76 11.70
CA ARG A 165 6.13 -3.69 12.53
C ARG A 165 7.44 -4.20 13.14
N PRO A 166 8.53 -3.41 13.14
CA PRO A 166 9.69 -3.76 13.96
C PRO A 166 9.22 -3.92 15.41
N CYS A 167 9.54 -5.04 16.07
CA CYS A 167 9.44 -5.07 17.52
C CYS A 167 10.26 -3.90 18.06
N ILE A 168 9.61 -2.96 18.73
CA ILE A 168 10.30 -1.92 19.47
C ILE A 168 10.74 -2.61 20.76
N CYS A 169 12.02 -2.95 20.88
CA CYS A 169 12.60 -3.16 22.19
C CYS A 169 12.56 -1.80 22.87
N LEU A 170 11.75 -1.66 23.92
CA LEU A 170 11.87 -0.52 24.82
C LEU A 170 13.13 -0.80 25.66
N ASP A 171 14.21 -0.10 25.34
CA ASP A 171 15.42 -0.05 26.16
C ASP A 171 15.18 0.78 27.43
#